data_AF-A0A0F8XRC2-F1
#
_entry.id   AF-A0A0F8XRC2-F1
#
_cell.length_a   1.000
_cell.length_b   1.000
_cell.length_c   1.000
_cell.angle_alpha   90.00
_cell.angle_beta   90.00
_cell.angle_gamma   90.00
#
_symmetry.space_group_name_H-M   'P 1'
#
loop_
_entity.id
_entity.type
_entity.pdbx_description
1 polymer ?
#
loop_
_entity_poly.entity_id
_entity_poly.type
_entity_poly.pdbx_seq_one_letter_code
_entity_poly.pdbx_strand_id
1 'polypeptide(L)'
;MALTPAETELKLLSSIVDPQDLTVLLREGISEETFMVYGAVFAYLLDYTRQYDRQLPSRRDLEAVFKDEELQLVEPGKLQFYVDELRKQDLVRRAQHAILNRFGREGTQLLENPDETVRLLAEDLRGLQRHQTRRIALLDREALVRLGWLQERIQAAKEKRVLGIPTGLRVFDDQLQG
;
A
#
# COMPACT_ATOMS: atom_id res chain seq x y z
N MET A 1 22.68 -5.80 -1.91
CA MET A 1 22.09 -7.12 -2.25
C MET A 1 20.60 -7.01 -1.98
N ALA A 2 19.76 -7.47 -2.91
CA ALA A 2 18.32 -7.56 -2.68
C ALA A 2 18.04 -8.74 -1.76
N LEU A 3 17.20 -8.54 -0.74
CA LEU A 3 16.74 -9.61 0.15
C LEU A 3 15.75 -10.49 -0.60
N THR A 4 15.78 -11.79 -0.33
CA THR A 4 14.75 -12.71 -0.83
C THR A 4 13.41 -12.45 -0.14
N PRO A 5 12.26 -12.83 -0.72
CA PRO A 5 10.95 -12.65 -0.09
C PRO A 5 10.87 -13.25 1.32
N ALA A 6 11.32 -14.50 1.47
CA ALA A 6 11.35 -15.19 2.76
C ALA A 6 12.19 -14.44 3.81
N GLU A 7 13.37 -13.95 3.43
CA GLU A 7 14.23 -13.17 4.34
C GLU A 7 13.61 -11.83 4.73
N THR A 8 12.99 -11.12 3.79
CA THR A 8 12.32 -9.84 4.06
C THR A 8 11.16 -10.04 5.02
N GLU A 9 10.31 -11.04 4.78
CA GLU A 9 9.16 -11.37 5.60
C GLU A 9 9.56 -11.80 7.01
N LEU A 10 10.56 -12.69 7.12
CA LEU A 10 11.02 -13.19 8.39
C LEU A 10 11.68 -12.08 9.23
N LYS A 11 12.45 -11.19 8.60
CA LYS A 11 13.02 -10.01 9.27
C LYS A 11 11.95 -8.99 9.65
N LEU A 12 10.92 -8.80 8.83
CA LEU A 12 9.78 -7.95 9.16
C LEU A 12 9.06 -8.49 10.41
N LEU A 13 8.73 -9.78 10.43
CA LEU A 13 8.06 -10.44 11.56
C LEU A 13 8.91 -10.37 12.83
N SER A 14 10.23 -10.55 12.69
CA SER A 14 11.18 -10.46 13.80
C SER A 14 11.37 -9.04 14.34
N SER A 15 11.10 -8.02 13.51
CA SER A 15 11.12 -6.60 13.86
C SER A 15 9.86 -6.12 14.59
N ILE A 16 8.82 -6.95 14.70
CA ILE A 16 7.62 -6.64 15.48
C ILE A 16 7.95 -6.89 16.96
N VAL A 17 8.06 -5.81 17.74
CA VAL A 17 8.41 -5.88 19.16
C VAL A 17 7.24 -5.43 20.02
N ASP A 18 6.41 -4.51 19.51
CA ASP A 18 5.23 -3.99 20.20
C ASP A 18 3.96 -4.32 19.40
N PRO A 19 2.83 -4.65 20.06
CA PRO A 19 1.51 -4.74 19.43
C PRO A 19 1.14 -3.52 18.56
N GLN A 20 1.65 -2.33 18.89
CA GLN A 20 1.46 -1.12 18.08
C GLN A 20 2.10 -1.24 16.70
N ASP A 21 3.19 -2.00 16.54
CA ASP A 21 3.84 -2.23 15.26
C ASP A 21 2.87 -2.92 14.28
N LEU A 22 2.06 -3.88 14.75
CA LEU A 22 1.01 -4.50 13.93
C LEU A 22 -0.03 -3.48 13.44
N THR A 23 -0.36 -2.49 14.28
CA THR A 23 -1.26 -1.41 13.89
C THR A 23 -0.63 -0.52 12.82
N VAL A 24 0.67 -0.23 12.92
CA VAL A 24 1.43 0.50 11.89
C VAL A 24 1.44 -0.28 10.58
N LEU A 25 1.72 -1.59 10.63
CA LEU A 25 1.73 -2.46 9.44
C LEU A 25 0.36 -2.47 8.74
N LEU A 26 -0.74 -2.58 9.49
CA LEU A 26 -2.09 -2.48 8.94
C LEU A 26 -2.38 -1.12 8.30
N ARG A 27 -1.91 -0.02 8.91
CA ARG A 27 -2.04 1.34 8.33
C ARG A 27 -1.26 1.50 7.04
N GLU A 28 -0.07 0.89 6.97
CA GLU A 28 0.74 0.81 5.75
C GLU A 28 0.14 -0.14 4.69
N GLY A 29 -0.92 -0.87 5.06
CA GLY A 29 -1.64 -1.77 4.17
C GLY A 29 -1.09 -3.17 4.08
N ILE A 30 -0.22 -3.56 4.99
CA ILE A 30 0.26 -4.93 5.03
C ILE A 30 -0.86 -5.81 5.56
N SER A 31 -1.19 -6.83 4.78
CA SER A 31 -2.16 -7.88 5.08
C SER A 31 -1.49 -9.24 4.89
N GLU A 32 -2.14 -10.31 5.33
CA GLU A 32 -1.70 -11.69 5.06
C GLU A 32 -1.36 -11.92 3.58
N GLU A 33 -2.20 -11.43 2.66
CA GLU A 33 -2.00 -11.56 1.21
C GLU A 33 -0.76 -10.84 0.67
N THR A 34 -0.16 -9.94 1.46
CA THR A 34 1.06 -9.22 1.10
C THR A 34 2.30 -10.11 1.26
N PHE A 35 2.22 -11.10 2.15
CA PHE A 35 3.27 -12.09 2.35
C PHE A 35 3.17 -13.21 1.31
N MET A 36 4.32 -13.76 0.93
CA MET A 36 4.45 -14.88 0.02
C MET A 36 4.62 -16.20 0.78
N VAL A 37 5.30 -16.19 1.93
CA VAL A 37 5.65 -17.39 2.69
C VAL A 37 4.98 -17.37 4.05
N TYR A 38 5.17 -16.30 4.84
CA TYR A 38 4.78 -16.27 6.25
C TYR A 38 3.50 -15.47 6.53
N GLY A 39 2.57 -15.47 5.58
CA GLY A 39 1.28 -14.77 5.72
C GLY A 39 0.44 -15.30 6.89
N ALA A 40 0.42 -16.62 7.07
CA ALA A 40 -0.30 -17.27 8.17
C ALA A 40 0.23 -16.83 9.55
N VAL A 41 1.55 -16.64 9.67
CA VAL A 41 2.18 -16.12 10.89
C VAL A 41 1.69 -14.70 11.19
N PHE A 42 1.63 -13.84 10.17
CA PHE A 42 1.12 -12.47 10.35
C PHE A 42 -0.37 -12.46 10.74
N ALA A 43 -1.20 -13.31 10.11
CA ALA A 43 -2.61 -13.46 10.48
C ALA A 43 -2.77 -13.93 11.93
N TYR A 44 -1.97 -14.92 12.34
CA TYR A 44 -1.96 -15.39 13.72
C TYR A 44 -1.56 -14.31 14.73
N LEU A 45 -0.55 -13.48 14.43
CA LEU A 45 -0.18 -12.35 15.29
C LEU A 45 -1.33 -11.36 15.48
N LEU A 46 -2.08 -11.06 14.41
CA LEU A 46 -3.25 -10.19 14.48
C LEU A 46 -4.38 -10.79 15.32
N ASP A 47 -4.65 -12.09 15.14
CA ASP A 47 -5.72 -12.75 15.89
C ASP A 47 -5.35 -12.95 17.37
N TYR A 48 -4.10 -13.31 17.65
CA TYR A 48 -3.60 -13.44 19.01
C TYR A 48 -3.69 -12.10 19.76
N THR A 49 -3.22 -11.00 19.16
CA THR A 49 -3.28 -9.68 19.81
C THR A 49 -4.71 -9.18 20.05
N ARG A 50 -5.68 -9.63 19.25
CA ARG A 50 -7.12 -9.36 19.49
C ARG A 50 -7.68 -10.17 20.64
N GLN A 51 -7.25 -11.42 20.80
CA GLN A 51 -7.75 -12.34 21.82
C GLN A 51 -7.13 -12.10 23.21
N TYR A 52 -5.87 -11.67 23.27
CA TYR A 52 -5.10 -11.56 24.50
C TYR A 52 -4.77 -10.11 24.88
N ASP A 53 -5.75 -9.20 24.78
CA ASP A 53 -5.64 -7.80 25.24
C ASP A 53 -4.37 -7.07 24.78
N ARG A 54 -4.08 -7.15 23.48
CA ARG A 54 -2.90 -6.53 22.86
C ARG A 54 -1.58 -7.04 23.44
N GLN A 55 -1.49 -8.31 23.80
CA GLN A 55 -0.21 -8.96 24.08
C GLN A 55 0.30 -9.70 22.85
N LEU A 56 1.61 -9.66 22.62
CA LEU A 56 2.25 -10.48 21.59
C LEU A 56 2.55 -11.88 22.15
N PRO A 57 2.43 -12.94 21.34
CA PRO A 57 2.89 -14.26 21.73
C PRO A 57 4.42 -14.26 21.91
N SER A 58 4.93 -15.12 22.79
CA SER A 58 6.38 -15.22 22.95
C SER A 58 7.02 -15.81 21.69
N ARG A 59 8.30 -15.48 21.43
CA ARG A 59 9.04 -16.03 20.28
C ARG A 59 9.01 -17.57 20.27
N ARG A 60 9.13 -18.19 21.45
CA ARG A 60 9.10 -19.64 21.59
C ARG A 60 7.74 -20.24 21.24
N ASP A 61 6.66 -19.54 21.60
CA ASP A 61 5.31 -20.00 21.28
C ASP A 61 5.04 -19.90 19.77
N LEU A 62 5.51 -18.83 19.12
CA LEU A 62 5.41 -18.68 17.66
C LEU A 62 6.17 -19.79 16.92
N GLU A 63 7.43 -20.03 17.30
CA GLU A 63 8.25 -21.09 16.69
C GLU A 63 7.68 -22.49 16.96
N ALA A 64 7.01 -22.68 18.09
CA ALA A 64 6.33 -23.94 18.39
C ALA A 64 5.05 -24.13 17.55
N VAL A 65 4.25 -23.07 17.36
CA VAL A 65 3.02 -23.11 16.55
C VAL A 65 3.34 -23.30 15.06
N PHE A 66 4.40 -22.66 14.56
CA PHE A 66 4.79 -22.66 13.15
C PHE A 66 6.04 -23.52 12.88
N LYS A 67 6.23 -24.58 13.66
CA LYS A 67 7.42 -25.45 13.56
C LYS A 67 7.58 -26.06 12.16
N ASP A 68 6.46 -26.40 11.51
CA ASP A 68 6.43 -27.02 10.18
C ASP A 68 6.79 -26.03 9.05
N GLU A 69 6.73 -24.71 9.31
CA GLU A 69 7.09 -23.66 8.35
C GLU A 69 8.57 -23.24 8.45
N GLU A 70 9.37 -23.98 9.22
CA GLU A 70 10.78 -23.66 9.52
C GLU A 70 10.99 -22.22 10.02
N LEU A 71 9.99 -21.67 10.74
CA LEU A 71 10.05 -20.32 11.26
C LEU A 71 11.17 -20.19 12.30
N GLN A 72 12.19 -19.38 12.00
CA GLN A 72 13.28 -19.05 12.93
C GLN A 72 13.43 -17.54 13.00
N LEU A 73 12.93 -16.92 14.08
CA LEU A 73 12.95 -15.46 14.19
C LEU A 73 14.41 -14.97 14.41
N VAL A 74 14.80 -13.97 13.64
CA VAL A 74 16.16 -13.40 13.67
C VAL A 74 16.23 -12.13 14.52
N GLU A 75 17.39 -11.47 14.52
CA GLU A 75 17.53 -10.18 15.18
C GLU A 75 16.63 -9.12 14.53
N PRO A 76 15.93 -8.31 15.35
CA PRO A 76 15.08 -7.23 14.84
C PRO A 76 15.92 -6.19 14.11
N GLY A 77 15.46 -5.78 12.92
CA GLY A 77 16.02 -4.65 12.20
C GLY A 77 15.05 -3.46 12.14
N LYS A 78 15.27 -2.56 11.18
CA LYS A 78 14.42 -1.38 10.97
C LYS A 78 13.10 -1.78 10.32
N LEU A 79 12.00 -1.74 11.08
CA LEU A 79 10.65 -2.12 10.62
C LEU A 79 10.29 -1.47 9.28
N GLN A 80 10.40 -0.14 9.19
CA GLN A 80 10.02 0.61 7.98
C GLN A 80 10.77 0.16 6.73
N PHE A 81 12.04 -0.21 6.86
CA PHE A 81 12.82 -0.69 5.72
C PHE A 81 12.23 -2.00 5.16
N TYR A 82 11.86 -2.94 6.03
CA TYR A 82 11.27 -4.20 5.59
C TYR A 82 9.83 -4.04 5.09
N VAL A 83 9.08 -3.07 5.63
CA VAL A 83 7.77 -2.68 5.10
C VAL A 83 7.90 -2.20 3.65
N ASP A 84 8.84 -1.30 3.38
CA ASP A 84 9.05 -0.75 2.04
C ASP A 84 9.51 -1.84 1.06
N GLU A 85 10.42 -2.72 1.49
CA GLU A 85 10.87 -3.86 0.67
C GLU A 85 9.74 -4.86 0.40
N LEU A 86 8.94 -5.23 1.41
CA LEU A 86 7.80 -6.12 1.24
C LEU A 86 6.78 -5.52 0.26
N ARG A 87 6.50 -4.22 0.36
CA ARG A 87 5.58 -3.53 -0.56
C ARG A 87 6.10 -3.50 -2.00
N LYS A 88 7.42 -3.34 -2.20
CA LYS A 88 8.02 -3.44 -3.54
C LYS A 88 7.85 -4.85 -4.09
N GLN A 89 8.14 -5.88 -3.28
CA GLN A 89 7.99 -7.28 -3.68
C GLN A 89 6.52 -7.62 -4.01
N ASP A 90 5.57 -7.21 -3.17
CA ASP A 90 4.13 -7.38 -3.42
C ASP A 90 3.69 -6.67 -4.70
N LEU A 91 4.13 -5.43 -4.93
CA LEU A 91 3.82 -4.69 -6.15
C LEU A 91 4.35 -5.41 -7.40
N VAL A 92 5.59 -5.87 -7.36
CA VAL A 92 6.20 -6.62 -8.47
C VAL A 92 5.42 -7.90 -8.75
N ARG A 93 5.07 -8.65 -7.70
CA ARG A 93 4.28 -9.88 -7.80
C ARG A 93 2.90 -9.63 -8.40
N ARG A 94 2.17 -8.63 -7.89
CA ARG A 94 0.83 -8.27 -8.42
C ARG A 94 0.91 -7.79 -9.87
N ALA A 95 1.94 -7.03 -10.24
CA ALA A 95 2.16 -6.60 -11.62
C ALA A 95 2.45 -7.80 -12.54
N GLN A 96 3.31 -8.73 -12.11
CA GLN A 96 3.58 -9.97 -12.85
C GLN A 96 2.32 -10.81 -13.03
N HIS A 97 1.52 -10.97 -11.98
CA HIS A 97 0.26 -11.71 -12.04
C HIS A 97 -0.76 -11.04 -12.97
N ALA A 98 -0.88 -9.71 -12.96
CA ALA A 98 -1.72 -8.97 -13.90
C ALA A 98 -1.29 -9.19 -15.36
N ILE A 99 0.01 -9.22 -15.63
CA ILE A 99 0.54 -9.52 -16.98
C ILE A 99 0.27 -10.98 -17.33
N LEU A 100 0.68 -11.93 -16.49
CA LEU A 100 0.55 -13.36 -16.76
C LEU A 100 -0.91 -13.81 -16.91
N ASN A 101 -1.85 -13.22 -16.18
CA ASN A 101 -3.27 -13.57 -16.33
C ASN A 101 -3.86 -13.11 -17.67
N ARG A 102 -3.34 -12.01 -18.23
CA ARG A 102 -3.83 -11.46 -19.51
C ARG A 102 -3.13 -12.08 -20.71
N PHE A 103 -1.87 -12.47 -20.57
CA PHE A 103 -1.03 -12.99 -21.67
C PHE A 103 -0.67 -14.48 -21.54
N GLY A 104 -1.04 -15.14 -20.45
CA GLY A 104 -0.70 -16.53 -20.14
C GLY A 104 -1.60 -17.54 -20.86
N ARG A 105 -1.43 -18.81 -20.50
CA ARG A 105 -2.03 -19.98 -21.19
C ARG A 105 -3.57 -19.99 -21.21
N GLU A 106 -4.23 -19.21 -20.35
CA GLU A 106 -5.68 -18.99 -20.31
C GLU A 106 -6.12 -17.71 -21.06
N GLY A 107 -5.18 -16.82 -21.39
CA GLY A 107 -5.35 -15.59 -22.16
C GLY A 107 -5.52 -15.86 -23.66
N THR A 108 -6.55 -16.63 -24.01
CA THR A 108 -6.97 -16.91 -25.39
C THR A 108 -7.48 -15.66 -26.13
N GLN A 109 -7.64 -14.52 -25.43
CA GLN A 109 -8.28 -13.31 -25.95
C GLN A 109 -7.33 -12.33 -26.66
N LEU A 110 -6.01 -12.48 -26.60
CA LEU A 110 -5.13 -11.47 -27.22
C LEU A 110 -5.24 -11.45 -28.75
N LEU A 111 -5.36 -12.63 -29.35
CA LEU A 111 -5.55 -12.79 -30.80
C LEU A 111 -6.99 -12.49 -31.23
N GLU A 112 -7.95 -12.69 -30.34
CA GLU A 112 -9.38 -12.52 -30.63
C GLU A 112 -9.85 -11.07 -30.42
N ASN A 113 -9.34 -10.38 -29.39
CA ASN A 113 -9.73 -9.01 -29.05
C ASN A 113 -8.58 -8.22 -28.37
N PRO A 114 -7.62 -7.70 -29.16
CA PRO A 114 -6.42 -7.03 -28.64
C PRO A 114 -6.75 -5.73 -27.87
N ASP A 115 -7.70 -4.94 -28.36
CA ASP A 115 -8.08 -3.65 -27.74
C ASP A 115 -8.70 -3.84 -26.35
N GLU A 116 -9.55 -4.85 -26.22
CA GLU A 116 -10.17 -5.20 -24.93
C GLU A 116 -9.13 -5.70 -23.93
N THR A 117 -8.17 -6.51 -24.38
CA THR A 117 -7.12 -7.02 -23.50
C THR A 117 -6.21 -5.89 -23.00
N VAL A 118 -5.84 -4.94 -23.86
CA VAL A 118 -5.06 -3.75 -23.46
C VAL A 118 -5.86 -2.88 -22.49
N ARG A 119 -7.16 -2.69 -22.72
CA ARG A 119 -8.03 -1.94 -21.80
C ARG A 119 -8.05 -2.59 -20.41
N LEU A 120 -8.28 -3.90 -20.33
CA LEU A 120 -8.34 -4.65 -19.08
C LEU A 120 -6.99 -4.65 -18.34
N LEU A 121 -5.87 -4.80 -19.07
CA LEU A 121 -4.55 -4.67 -18.49
C LEU A 121 -4.30 -3.26 -17.92
N ALA A 122 -4.71 -2.21 -18.64
CA ALA A 122 -4.59 -0.84 -18.18
C ALA A 122 -5.45 -0.58 -16.94
N GLU A 123 -6.61 -1.23 -16.81
CA GLU A 123 -7.44 -1.19 -15.61
C GLU A 123 -6.78 -1.91 -14.43
N ASP A 124 -6.22 -3.10 -14.64
CA ASP A 124 -5.49 -3.86 -13.61
C ASP A 124 -4.29 -3.06 -13.08
N LEU A 125 -3.47 -2.49 -13.98
CA LEU A 125 -2.32 -1.66 -13.61
C LEU A 125 -2.73 -0.37 -12.89
N ARG A 126 -3.82 0.29 -13.32
CA ARG A 126 -4.40 1.42 -12.58
C ARG A 126 -4.89 1.01 -11.19
N GLY A 127 -5.41 -0.21 -11.04
CA GLY A 127 -5.79 -0.81 -9.78
C GLY A 127 -4.63 -0.88 -8.79
N LEU A 128 -3.43 -1.26 -9.26
CA LEU A 128 -2.20 -1.31 -8.45
C LEU A 128 -1.80 0.08 -7.95
N GLN A 129 -1.88 1.11 -8.81
CA GLN A 129 -1.55 2.49 -8.45
C GLN A 129 -2.53 3.07 -7.40
N ARG A 130 -3.81 2.70 -7.48
CA ARG A 130 -4.84 3.13 -6.52
C ARG A 130 -4.66 2.52 -5.13
N HIS A 131 -4.14 1.29 -5.02
CA HIS A 131 -3.88 0.65 -3.72
C HIS A 131 -2.72 1.31 -2.95
N GLN A 132 -1.73 1.88 -3.65
CA GLN A 132 -0.73 2.74 -3.03
C GLN A 132 -1.32 4.08 -2.55
N THR A 133 -2.29 4.63 -3.29
CA THR A 133 -2.83 5.98 -3.05
C THR A 133 -3.95 6.01 -2.01
N ARG A 134 -4.80 4.98 -1.93
CA ARG A 134 -5.93 4.90 -0.99
C ARG A 134 -5.53 4.64 0.47
N ARG A 135 -4.28 4.26 0.76
CA ARG A 135 -3.82 3.87 2.11
C ARG A 135 -3.00 4.93 2.84
N ILE A 136 -2.60 6.00 2.16
CA ILE A 136 -2.26 7.26 2.84
C ILE A 136 -3.60 7.80 3.34
N ALA A 137 -3.78 7.92 4.66
CA ALA A 137 -5.01 8.40 5.28
C ALA A 137 -5.59 9.57 4.47
N LEU A 138 -6.72 9.34 3.80
CA LEU A 138 -7.37 10.36 2.96
C LEU A 138 -7.57 11.67 3.71
N LEU A 139 -7.77 11.60 5.04
CA LEU A 139 -7.93 12.74 5.93
C LEU A 139 -6.69 13.65 5.97
N ASP A 140 -5.48 13.12 6.10
CA ASP A 140 -4.28 13.96 6.27
C ASP A 140 -3.79 14.53 4.94
N ARG A 141 -3.87 13.75 3.85
CA ARG A 141 -3.47 14.24 2.53
C ARG A 141 -4.47 15.24 1.97
N GLU A 142 -5.78 15.03 2.14
CA GLU A 142 -6.77 16.03 1.74
C GLU A 142 -6.71 17.27 2.62
N ALA A 143 -6.44 17.16 3.93
CA ALA A 143 -6.26 18.33 4.77
C ALA A 143 -5.06 19.18 4.34
N LEU A 144 -3.92 18.54 4.03
CA LEU A 144 -2.72 19.23 3.52
C LEU A 144 -2.94 19.82 2.12
N VAL A 145 -3.63 19.11 1.22
CA VAL A 145 -3.98 19.63 -0.11
C VAL A 145 -4.97 20.78 0.00
N ARG A 146 -5.97 20.71 0.90
CA ARG A 146 -6.91 21.81 1.17
C ARG A 146 -6.17 23.01 1.75
N LEU A 147 -5.23 22.81 2.68
CA LEU A 147 -4.40 23.89 3.24
C LEU A 147 -3.53 24.55 2.17
N GLY A 148 -2.93 23.75 1.27
CA GLY A 148 -2.20 24.25 0.11
C GLY A 148 -3.08 25.08 -0.83
N TRP A 149 -4.27 24.56 -1.19
CA TRP A 149 -5.27 25.28 -1.98
C TRP A 149 -5.72 26.59 -1.31
N LEU A 150 -5.87 26.59 0.01
CA LEU A 150 -6.28 27.77 0.77
C LEU A 150 -5.16 28.82 0.79
N GLN A 151 -3.89 28.39 0.93
CA GLN A 151 -2.74 29.29 0.80
C GLN A 151 -2.60 29.86 -0.62
N GLU A 152 -2.78 29.05 -1.66
CA GLU A 152 -2.80 29.52 -3.06
C GLU A 152 -3.92 30.52 -3.30
N ARG A 153 -5.13 30.28 -2.76
CA ARG A 153 -6.26 31.22 -2.79
C ARG A 153 -5.96 32.55 -2.10
N ILE A 154 -5.40 32.50 -0.90
CA ILE A 154 -5.02 33.71 -0.15
C ILE A 154 -3.96 34.51 -0.92
N GLN A 155 -2.98 33.83 -1.53
CA GLN A 155 -1.91 34.49 -2.26
C GLN A 155 -2.41 35.09 -3.59
N ALA A 156 -3.23 34.36 -4.35
CA ALA A 156 -3.81 34.84 -5.60
C ALA A 156 -4.77 36.02 -5.37
N ALA A 157 -5.55 36.01 -4.28
CA ALA A 157 -6.40 37.12 -3.88
C ALA A 157 -5.58 38.39 -3.55
N LYS A 158 -4.45 38.25 -2.85
CA LYS A 158 -3.50 39.36 -2.60
C LYS A 158 -2.92 39.92 -3.90
N GLU A 159 -2.71 39.06 -4.89
CA GLU A 159 -2.12 39.41 -6.19
C GLU A 159 -3.16 39.79 -7.27
N LYS A 160 -4.46 39.80 -6.94
CA LYS A 160 -5.59 40.01 -7.88
C LYS A 160 -5.54 39.09 -9.11
N ARG A 161 -5.11 37.85 -8.94
CA ARG A 161 -5.06 36.84 -10.01
C ARG A 161 -6.30 35.94 -9.95
N VAL A 162 -6.89 35.66 -11.12
CA VAL A 162 -7.99 34.67 -11.24
C VAL A 162 -7.41 33.27 -11.04
N LEU A 163 -7.99 32.48 -10.14
CA LEU A 163 -7.61 31.09 -9.95
C LEU A 163 -8.47 30.19 -10.83
N GLY A 164 -7.81 29.42 -11.70
CA GLY A 164 -8.44 28.53 -12.68
C GLY A 164 -8.22 28.96 -14.12
N ILE A 165 -8.82 28.24 -15.06
CA ILE A 165 -8.81 28.61 -16.48
C ILE A 165 -9.81 29.75 -16.67
N PRO A 166 -9.40 30.94 -17.15
CA PRO A 166 -10.30 32.07 -17.31
C PRO A 166 -11.41 31.72 -18.30
N THR A 167 -12.64 32.02 -17.92
CA THR A 167 -13.81 31.74 -18.76
C THR A 167 -13.94 32.76 -19.89
N GLY A 168 -13.27 33.91 -19.77
CA GLY A 168 -13.31 35.01 -20.73
C GLY A 168 -14.53 35.91 -20.55
N LEU A 169 -15.35 35.66 -19.52
CA LEU A 169 -16.54 36.43 -19.19
C LEU A 169 -16.30 37.15 -17.86
N ARG A 170 -16.05 38.47 -17.92
CA ARG A 170 -15.69 39.31 -16.74
C ARG A 170 -16.61 39.10 -15.54
N VAL A 171 -17.91 38.96 -15.75
CA VAL A 171 -18.89 38.79 -14.66
C VAL A 171 -18.64 37.53 -13.83
N PHE A 172 -18.18 36.44 -14.45
CA PHE A 172 -17.89 35.18 -13.75
C PHE A 172 -16.47 35.15 -13.22
N ASP A 173 -15.52 35.71 -13.97
CA ASP A 173 -14.12 35.78 -13.55
C ASP A 173 -13.94 36.72 -12.33
N ASP A 174 -14.74 37.79 -12.23
CA ASP A 174 -14.73 38.72 -11.08
C ASP A 174 -15.38 38.09 -9.82
N GLN A 175 -16.32 37.15 -9.98
CA GLN A 175 -16.91 36.39 -8.86
C GLN A 175 -15.97 35.31 -8.32
N LEU A 176 -15.06 34.79 -9.15
CA LEU A 176 -14.04 33.81 -8.77
C LEU A 176 -12.81 34.43 -8.08
N GLN A 177 -12.67 35.76 -8.10
CA GLN A 177 -11.64 36.52 -7.39
C GLN A 177 -11.96 36.76 -5.89
N GLY A 178 -13.12 36.27 -5.41
CA GLY A 178 -13.54 36.29 -4.00
C GLY A 178 -12.97 35.15 -3.17
#